data_AF-A0A937R7N1-F1
#
_entry.id   AF-A0A937R7N1-F1
#
_cell.length_a   1.000
_cell.length_b   1.000
_cell.length_c   1.000
_cell.angle_alpha   90.00
_cell.angle_beta   90.00
_cell.angle_gamma   90.00
#
_symmetry.space_group_name_H-M   'P 1'
#
loop_
_entity.id
_entity.type
_entity.pdbx_description
1 polymer ?
#
loop_
_entity_poly.entity_id
_entity_poly.type
_entity_poly.pdbx_seq_one_letter_code
_entity_poly.pdbx_strand_id
1 'polypeptide(L)'
;MIAVGGIFLLIGLGSFFASFGSFGPPRYFWCAFIGLPLLGLGVGITRFAYMGAITRYMASEVAPVGKDTFNYMADGTHDGIRTVARAVGEGLGLRQAGEAVQAAACCQKCGADNDADAKFCKQCGDAIPGAAACPRCGELNDPDANFCDECGAPLGVPEQS
;
A
#
# COMPACT_ATOMS: atom_id res chain seq x y z
N MET A 1 5.75 -11.12 40.87
CA MET A 1 5.95 -9.68 40.63
C MET A 1 4.63 -8.95 40.44
N ILE A 2 3.79 -9.32 39.46
CA ILE A 2 2.52 -8.62 39.18
C ILE A 2 1.55 -8.64 40.38
N ALA A 3 1.28 -9.80 40.98
CA ALA A 3 0.38 -9.91 42.13
C ALA A 3 0.85 -9.07 43.35
N VAL A 4 2.15 -9.16 43.67
CA VAL A 4 2.76 -8.38 44.76
C VAL A 4 2.71 -6.89 44.46
N GLY A 5 3.07 -6.46 43.24
CA GLY A 5 3.00 -5.05 42.84
C GLY A 5 1.57 -4.50 42.84
N GLY A 6 0.59 -5.32 42.43
CA GLY A 6 -0.84 -5.00 42.48
C GLY A 6 -1.35 -4.79 43.90
N ILE A 7 -0.97 -5.65 44.84
CA ILE A 7 -1.32 -5.51 46.25
C ILE A 7 -0.74 -4.21 46.84
N PHE A 8 0.53 -3.90 46.56
CA PHE A 8 1.16 -2.66 47.02
C PHE A 8 0.54 -1.40 46.39
N LEU A 9 0.19 -1.45 45.09
CA LEU A 9 -0.50 -0.36 44.41
C LEU A 9 -1.89 -0.12 45.01
N LEU A 10 -2.67 -1.18 45.29
CA LEU A 10 -4.00 -1.09 45.89
C LEU A 10 -3.95 -0.52 47.32
N ILE A 11 -2.96 -0.93 48.13
CA ILE A 11 -2.77 -0.39 49.48
C ILE A 11 -2.38 1.09 49.42
N GLY A 12 -1.44 1.46 48.53
CA GLY A 12 -0.98 2.83 48.39
C GLY A 12 -2.05 3.78 47.86
N LEU A 13 -2.77 3.35 46.83
CA LEU A 13 -3.87 4.12 46.22
C LEU A 13 -5.10 4.17 47.13
N GLY A 14 -5.42 3.07 47.81
CA GLY A 14 -6.50 3.02 48.80
C GLY A 14 -6.22 3.93 50.00
N SER A 15 -4.99 3.94 50.51
CA SER A 15 -4.58 4.88 51.58
C SER A 15 -4.62 6.33 51.12
N PHE A 16 -4.33 6.60 49.85
CA PHE A 16 -4.41 7.94 49.26
C PHE A 16 -5.86 8.41 49.19
N PHE A 17 -6.77 7.62 48.60
CA PHE A 17 -8.19 7.95 48.48
C PHE A 17 -8.90 8.04 49.84
N ALA A 18 -8.54 7.20 50.82
CA ALA A 18 -9.07 7.29 52.18
C ALA A 18 -8.64 8.58 52.91
N SER A 19 -7.55 9.22 52.49
CA SER A 19 -7.08 10.49 53.04
C SER A 19 -7.74 11.74 52.40
N PHE A 20 -8.52 11.64 51.32
CA PHE A 20 -9.17 12.83 50.72
C PHE A 20 -10.29 13.45 51.57
N GLY A 21 -10.75 12.76 52.61
CA GLY A 21 -11.71 13.30 53.60
C GLY A 21 -11.14 13.45 55.01
N SER A 22 -9.89 13.06 55.22
CA SER A 22 -9.20 13.10 56.50
C SER A 22 -8.08 14.12 56.39
N PHE A 23 -8.03 15.12 57.26
CA PHE A 23 -6.98 16.16 57.30
C PHE A 23 -5.56 15.61 57.62
N GLY A 24 -5.35 14.29 57.55
CA GLY A 24 -4.08 13.61 57.79
C GLY A 24 -3.45 13.05 56.51
N PRO A 25 -2.11 13.12 56.38
CA PRO A 25 -1.40 12.60 55.21
C PRO A 25 -1.54 11.06 55.08
N PRO A 26 -1.59 10.54 53.85
CA PRO A 26 -1.76 9.12 53.60
C PRO A 26 -0.50 8.33 53.97
N ARG A 27 -0.61 7.60 55.09
CA ARG A 27 0.48 6.85 55.73
C ARG A 27 1.08 5.70 54.88
N TYR A 28 0.34 5.13 53.94
CA TYR A 28 0.83 4.05 53.07
C TYR A 28 1.01 4.47 51.60
N PHE A 29 0.93 5.76 51.28
CA PHE A 29 1.07 6.23 49.90
C PHE A 29 2.41 5.84 49.26
N TRP A 30 3.47 5.74 50.05
CA TRP A 30 4.80 5.29 49.59
C TRP A 30 4.79 3.89 48.94
N CYS A 31 3.83 3.03 49.29
CA CYS A 31 3.65 1.72 48.66
C CYS A 31 3.33 1.83 47.16
N ALA A 32 2.74 2.93 46.69
CA ALA A 32 2.47 3.16 45.27
C ALA A 32 3.77 3.36 44.46
N PHE A 33 4.78 4.02 45.04
CA PHE A 33 6.09 4.23 44.41
C PHE A 33 6.89 2.94 44.25
N ILE A 34 6.61 1.93 45.08
CA ILE A 34 7.22 0.60 44.97
C ILE A 34 6.35 -0.31 44.10
N GLY A 35 5.03 -0.23 44.23
CA GLY A 35 4.07 -1.03 43.48
C GLY A 35 4.11 -0.75 41.98
N LEU A 36 4.22 0.51 41.56
CA LEU A 36 4.20 0.89 40.13
C LEU A 36 5.43 0.35 39.35
N PRO A 37 6.68 0.53 39.80
CA PRO A 37 7.83 -0.08 39.14
C PRO A 37 7.79 -1.61 39.15
N LEU A 38 7.33 -2.23 40.25
CA LEU A 38 7.25 -3.69 40.35
C LEU A 38 6.18 -4.27 39.41
N LEU A 39 5.06 -3.57 39.23
CA LEU A 39 4.05 -3.90 38.22
C LEU A 39 4.59 -3.68 36.82
N GLY A 40 5.25 -2.56 36.55
CA GLY A 40 5.84 -2.27 35.24
C GLY A 40 6.86 -3.32 34.82
N LEU A 41 7.76 -3.70 35.73
CA LEU A 41 8.74 -4.77 35.50
C LEU A 41 8.06 -6.13 35.33
N GLY A 42 7.05 -6.44 36.15
CA GLY A 42 6.25 -7.65 36.03
C GLY A 42 5.55 -7.77 34.68
N VAL A 43 4.83 -6.73 34.26
CA VAL A 43 4.13 -6.66 32.97
C VAL A 43 5.13 -6.68 31.81
N GLY A 44 6.27 -6.00 31.93
CA GLY A 44 7.33 -6.02 30.92
C GLY A 44 7.88 -7.42 30.69
N ILE A 45 8.20 -8.16 31.75
CA ILE A 45 8.65 -9.55 31.65
C ILE A 45 7.56 -10.44 31.04
N THR A 46 6.29 -10.27 31.45
CA THR A 46 5.18 -11.03 30.86
C THR A 46 5.00 -10.70 29.38
N ARG A 47 5.06 -9.43 28.99
CA ARG A 47 4.99 -9.04 27.56
C ARG A 47 6.14 -9.63 26.76
N PHE A 48 7.35 -9.60 27.29
CA PHE A 48 8.51 -10.20 26.63
C PHE A 48 8.36 -11.72 26.48
N ALA A 49 7.87 -12.41 27.52
CA ALA A 49 7.63 -13.85 27.49
C ALA A 49 6.57 -14.25 26.44
N TYR A 50 5.48 -13.48 26.32
CA TYR A 50 4.42 -13.75 25.35
C TYR A 50 4.66 -13.12 23.97
N MET A 51 5.74 -12.34 23.79
CA MET A 51 6.00 -11.60 22.55
C MET A 51 6.03 -12.52 21.33
N GLY A 52 6.65 -13.69 21.42
CA GLY A 52 6.70 -14.66 20.32
C GLY A 52 5.35 -15.31 19.97
N ALA A 53 4.42 -15.41 20.92
CA ALA A 53 3.06 -15.90 20.66
C ALA A 53 2.19 -14.78 20.06
N ILE A 54 2.31 -13.57 20.61
CA ILE A 54 1.58 -12.39 20.14
C ILE A 54 2.00 -12.00 18.72
N THR A 55 3.30 -12.04 18.39
CA THR A 55 3.78 -11.72 17.03
C THR A 55 3.29 -12.72 16.00
N ARG A 56 3.21 -14.01 16.34
CA ARG A 56 2.62 -15.02 15.46
C ARG A 56 1.13 -14.79 15.24
N TYR A 57 0.37 -14.54 16.30
CA TYR A 57 -1.05 -14.20 16.19
C TYR A 57 -1.28 -12.95 15.33
N MET A 58 -0.48 -11.90 15.54
CA MET A 58 -0.54 -10.69 14.73
C MET A 58 -0.24 -10.95 13.25
N ALA A 59 0.75 -11.79 12.95
CA ALA A 59 1.08 -12.14 11.57
C ALA A 59 -0.03 -12.96 10.88
N SER A 60 -0.73 -13.82 11.62
CA SER A 60 -1.76 -14.70 11.06
C SER A 60 -3.12 -14.03 10.91
N GLU A 61 -3.55 -13.21 11.87
CA GLU A 61 -4.93 -12.69 11.90
C GLU A 61 -5.02 -11.17 11.74
N VAL A 62 -4.04 -10.41 12.25
CA VAL A 62 -4.10 -8.94 12.23
C VAL A 62 -3.50 -8.37 10.93
N ALA A 63 -2.46 -9.01 10.39
CA ALA A 63 -1.83 -8.60 9.14
C ALA A 63 -2.76 -8.63 7.90
N PRO A 64 -3.58 -9.68 7.65
CA PRO A 64 -4.48 -9.67 6.49
C PRO A 64 -5.56 -8.58 6.60
N VAL A 65 -6.20 -8.42 7.76
CA VAL A 65 -7.22 -7.39 7.99
C VAL A 65 -6.64 -5.97 7.90
N GLY A 66 -5.42 -5.80 8.42
CA GLY A 66 -4.67 -4.54 8.30
C GLY A 66 -4.33 -4.21 6.85
N LYS A 67 -3.91 -5.20 6.06
CA LYS A 67 -3.68 -5.05 4.63
C LYS A 67 -4.96 -4.72 3.87
N ASP A 68 -6.07 -5.36 4.20
CA ASP A 68 -7.36 -5.12 3.52
C ASP A 68 -7.88 -3.70 3.84
N THR A 69 -7.74 -3.26 5.09
CA THR A 69 -8.07 -1.88 5.49
C THR A 69 -7.14 -0.87 4.80
N PHE A 70 -5.84 -1.17 4.74
CA PHE A 70 -4.87 -0.31 4.07
C PHE A 70 -5.11 -0.24 2.57
N ASN A 71 -5.41 -1.36 1.90
CA ASN A 71 -5.75 -1.40 0.48
C ASN A 71 -7.04 -0.62 0.20
N TYR A 72 -8.07 -0.75 1.05
CA TYR A 72 -9.31 0.00 0.92
C TYR A 72 -9.12 1.51 1.13
N MET A 73 -8.29 1.88 2.11
CA MET A 73 -7.89 3.29 2.31
C MET A 73 -7.02 3.81 1.18
N ALA A 74 -6.11 2.99 0.65
CA ALA A 74 -5.26 3.32 -0.48
C ALA A 74 -6.10 3.57 -1.74
N ASP A 75 -7.08 2.70 -2.03
CA ASP A 75 -8.01 2.88 -3.14
C ASP A 75 -8.78 4.21 -3.06
N GLY A 76 -9.27 4.59 -1.88
CA GLY A 76 -9.90 5.90 -1.66
C GLY A 76 -8.95 7.10 -1.75
N THR A 77 -7.64 6.87 -1.61
CA THR A 77 -6.60 7.91 -1.60
C THR A 77 -5.93 8.07 -2.97
N HIS A 78 -5.97 7.04 -3.85
CA HIS A 78 -5.34 7.06 -5.18
C HIS A 78 -5.86 8.18 -6.09
N ASP A 79 -7.15 8.51 -6.04
CA ASP A 79 -7.73 9.61 -6.82
C ASP A 79 -7.24 10.99 -6.34
N GLY A 80 -7.09 11.16 -5.02
CA GLY A 80 -6.52 12.37 -4.43
C GLY A 80 -5.04 12.52 -4.75
N ILE A 81 -4.25 11.44 -4.61
CA ILE A 81 -2.82 11.45 -4.91
C ILE A 81 -2.57 11.72 -6.39
N ARG A 82 -3.34 11.14 -7.31
CA ARG A 82 -3.22 11.43 -8.75
C ARG A 82 -3.55 12.87 -9.10
N THR A 83 -4.57 13.43 -8.46
CA THR A 83 -4.96 14.84 -8.68
C THR A 83 -3.87 15.79 -8.19
N VAL A 84 -3.31 15.53 -7.01
CA VAL A 84 -2.18 16.30 -6.47
C VAL A 84 -0.93 16.12 -7.33
N ALA A 85 -0.60 14.90 -7.74
CA ALA A 85 0.56 14.62 -8.59
C ALA A 85 0.44 15.31 -9.96
N ARG A 86 -0.76 15.35 -10.56
CA ARG A 86 -1.02 16.10 -11.80
C ARG A 86 -0.86 17.60 -11.60
N ALA A 87 -1.49 18.17 -10.57
CA ALA A 87 -1.39 19.61 -10.30
C ALA A 87 0.05 20.06 -10.01
N VAL A 88 0.84 19.22 -9.35
CA VAL A 88 2.27 19.46 -9.12
C VAL A 88 3.08 19.35 -10.42
N GLY A 89 2.80 18.35 -11.26
CA GLY A 89 3.48 18.18 -12.55
C GLY A 89 3.21 19.33 -13.53
N GLU A 90 1.96 19.80 -13.58
CA GLU A 90 1.56 20.98 -14.37
C GLU A 90 2.17 22.27 -13.82
N GLY A 91 2.24 22.40 -12.49
CA GLY A 91 2.79 23.59 -11.82
C GLY A 91 4.31 23.69 -11.86
N LEU A 92 5.02 22.56 -11.91
CA LEU A 92 6.50 22.53 -11.93
C LEU A 92 7.10 22.39 -13.33
N GLY A 93 6.29 22.31 -14.39
CA GLY A 93 6.80 22.20 -15.76
C GLY A 93 7.70 20.98 -16.00
N LEU A 94 7.63 19.97 -15.13
CA LEU A 94 8.41 18.74 -15.25
C LEU A 94 7.77 17.86 -16.32
N ARG A 95 8.17 18.08 -17.57
CA ARG A 95 8.14 17.01 -18.59
C ARG A 95 9.15 15.93 -18.14
N GLN A 96 8.62 14.97 -17.40
CA GLN A 96 9.13 13.65 -17.02
C GLN A 96 10.62 13.35 -17.23
N ALA A 97 11.30 13.04 -16.12
CA ALA A 97 12.37 12.05 -16.09
C ALA A 97 11.84 10.78 -15.41
N GLY A 98 11.58 9.73 -16.21
CA GLY A 98 11.28 8.35 -15.81
C GLY A 98 9.86 8.14 -15.27
N GLU A 99 8.98 7.30 -15.82
CA GLU A 99 9.07 6.26 -16.82
C GLU A 99 8.06 6.55 -17.95
N ALA A 100 8.38 6.12 -19.18
CA ALA A 100 7.43 6.14 -20.27
C ALA A 100 6.23 5.25 -19.87
N VAL A 101 5.11 5.87 -19.53
CA VAL A 101 3.81 5.22 -19.61
C VAL A 101 3.60 4.96 -21.10
N GLN A 102 4.09 3.82 -21.61
CA GLN A 102 3.64 3.30 -22.89
C GLN A 102 2.12 3.20 -22.78
N ALA A 103 1.42 3.93 -23.64
CA ALA A 103 -0.04 3.91 -23.69
C ALA A 103 -0.49 2.49 -24.00
N ALA A 104 -0.93 1.75 -22.98
CA ALA A 104 -1.43 0.39 -23.15
C ALA A 104 -2.62 0.40 -24.12
N ALA A 105 -2.52 -0.34 -25.21
CA ALA A 105 -3.55 -0.42 -26.22
C ALA A 105 -4.63 -1.43 -25.78
N CYS A 106 -5.85 -0.94 -25.56
CA CYS A 106 -6.97 -1.78 -25.16
C CYS A 106 -7.55 -2.53 -26.37
N CYS A 107 -7.73 -3.84 -26.25
CA CYS A 107 -8.33 -4.66 -27.30
C CYS A 107 -9.84 -4.39 -27.40
N GLN A 108 -10.34 -3.99 -28.57
CA GLN A 108 -11.77 -3.71 -28.77
C GLN A 108 -12.68 -4.96 -28.72
N LYS A 109 -12.11 -6.17 -28.84
CA LYS A 109 -12.90 -7.42 -28.79
C LYS A 109 -13.05 -7.99 -27.39
N CYS A 110 -11.96 -8.06 -26.62
CA CYS A 110 -11.98 -8.69 -25.29
C CYS A 110 -11.74 -7.71 -24.13
N GLY A 111 -11.40 -6.44 -24.41
CA GLY A 111 -11.14 -5.42 -23.40
C GLY A 111 -9.81 -5.57 -22.67
N ALA A 112 -8.92 -6.50 -23.08
CA ALA A 112 -7.63 -6.68 -22.43
C ALA A 112 -6.65 -5.56 -22.78
N ASP A 113 -5.86 -5.13 -21.79
CA ASP A 113 -4.77 -4.17 -21.98
C ASP A 113 -3.53 -4.85 -22.57
N ASN A 114 -3.03 -4.35 -23.69
CA ASN A 114 -1.84 -4.85 -24.39
C ASN A 114 -0.76 -3.77 -24.42
N ASP A 115 0.46 -4.17 -24.73
CA ASP A 115 1.57 -3.24 -24.90
C ASP A 115 1.30 -2.28 -26.07
N ALA A 116 1.89 -1.09 -26.05
CA ALA A 116 1.63 -0.05 -27.05
C ALA A 116 2.03 -0.47 -28.48
N ASP A 117 3.00 -1.35 -28.57
CA ASP A 117 3.60 -1.96 -29.77
C ASP A 117 3.02 -3.35 -30.08
N ALA A 118 2.00 -3.80 -29.36
CA ALA A 118 1.40 -5.12 -29.58
C ALA A 118 0.60 -5.16 -30.88
N LYS A 119 1.04 -5.98 -31.84
CA LYS A 119 0.31 -6.26 -33.11
C LYS A 119 -0.96 -7.10 -32.89
N PHE A 120 -0.95 -7.99 -31.89
CA PHE A 120 -2.05 -8.89 -31.53
C PHE A 120 -2.34 -8.85 -30.04
N CYS A 121 -3.60 -9.08 -29.68
CA CYS A 121 -4.02 -9.18 -28.30
C CYS A 121 -3.47 -10.45 -27.64
N LYS A 122 -2.78 -10.29 -26.51
CA LYS A 122 -2.22 -11.41 -25.72
C LYS A 122 -3.28 -12.34 -25.11
N GLN A 123 -4.54 -11.93 -25.09
CA GLN A 123 -5.65 -12.68 -24.49
C GLN A 123 -6.54 -13.37 -25.53
N CYS A 124 -6.87 -12.69 -26.63
CA CYS A 124 -7.82 -13.23 -27.63
C CYS A 124 -7.24 -13.42 -29.04
N GLY A 125 -6.02 -12.94 -29.30
CA GLY A 125 -5.35 -13.09 -30.59
C GLY A 125 -5.80 -12.14 -31.70
N ASP A 126 -6.78 -11.25 -31.44
CA ASP A 126 -7.22 -10.27 -32.45
C ASP A 126 -6.22 -9.12 -32.61
N ALA A 127 -6.17 -8.56 -33.82
CA ALA A 127 -5.32 -7.43 -34.15
C ALA A 127 -5.71 -6.18 -33.34
N ILE A 128 -4.70 -5.45 -32.87
CA ILE A 128 -4.87 -4.20 -32.12
C ILE A 128 -5.07 -3.03 -33.09
N PRO A 129 -5.93 -2.03 -32.75
CA PRO A 129 -6.12 -0.85 -33.59
C PRO A 129 -4.79 -0.11 -33.85
N GLY A 130 -4.40 0.02 -35.11
CA GLY A 130 -3.14 0.66 -35.52
C GLY A 130 -2.21 -0.26 -36.31
N ALA A 131 -2.28 -1.57 -36.11
CA ALA A 131 -1.49 -2.51 -36.89
C ALA A 131 -1.96 -2.54 -38.36
N ALA A 132 -1.06 -2.21 -39.30
CA ALA A 132 -1.35 -2.17 -40.73
C ALA A 132 -0.94 -3.49 -41.40
N ALA A 133 -1.86 -4.12 -42.11
CA ALA A 133 -1.54 -5.29 -42.93
C ALA A 133 -0.81 -4.86 -44.21
N CYS A 134 0.31 -5.50 -44.51
CA CYS A 134 1.07 -5.22 -45.71
C CYS A 134 0.25 -5.58 -46.96
N PRO A 135 0.06 -4.66 -47.93
CA PRO A 135 -0.72 -4.93 -49.12
C PRO A 135 -0.07 -5.96 -50.07
N ARG A 136 1.22 -6.27 -49.87
CA ARG A 136 1.98 -7.20 -50.72
C ARG A 136 2.01 -8.63 -50.18
N CYS A 137 2.22 -8.81 -48.88
CA CYS A 137 2.42 -10.12 -48.25
C CYS A 137 1.39 -10.45 -47.16
N GLY A 138 0.59 -9.48 -46.72
CA GLY A 138 -0.40 -9.66 -45.66
C GLY A 138 0.13 -9.56 -44.23
N GLU A 139 1.44 -9.40 -44.04
CA GLU A 139 2.05 -9.30 -42.70
C GLU A 139 1.50 -8.11 -41.91
N LEU A 140 1.17 -8.32 -40.64
CA LEU A 140 0.78 -7.24 -39.74
C LEU A 140 2.04 -6.52 -39.25
N ASN A 141 2.12 -5.24 -39.56
CA ASN A 141 3.26 -4.41 -39.21
C ASN A 141 2.89 -3.43 -38.11
N ASP A 142 3.92 -2.94 -37.44
CA ASP A 142 3.77 -1.94 -36.37
C ASP A 142 3.08 -0.68 -36.94
N PRO A 143 2.19 -0.01 -36.19
CA PRO A 143 1.60 1.26 -36.61
C PRO A 143 2.61 2.29 -37.12
N ASP A 144 3.84 2.28 -36.61
CA ASP A 144 4.89 3.24 -36.99
C ASP A 144 5.84 2.71 -38.09
N ALA A 145 5.60 1.52 -38.64
CA ALA A 145 6.45 0.91 -39.65
C ALA A 145 6.26 1.52 -41.05
N ASN A 146 7.34 2.07 -41.62
CA ASN A 146 7.35 2.59 -43.00
C ASN A 146 7.50 1.49 -44.07
N PHE A 147 8.10 0.36 -43.69
CA PHE A 147 8.36 -0.79 -44.56
C PHE A 147 7.92 -2.07 -43.88
N CYS A 148 7.51 -3.06 -44.67
CA CYS A 148 7.13 -4.36 -44.15
C CYS A 148 8.32 -5.14 -43.61
N ASP A 149 8.20 -5.66 -42.40
CA ASP A 149 9.23 -6.46 -41.70
C ASP A 149 9.56 -7.77 -42.43
N GLU A 150 8.60 -8.30 -43.21
CA GLU A 150 8.73 -9.60 -43.89
C GLU A 150 9.20 -9.46 -45.34
N CYS A 151 8.54 -8.61 -46.14
CA CYS A 151 8.80 -8.50 -47.59
C CYS A 151 9.48 -7.20 -48.04
N GLY A 152 9.73 -6.25 -47.12
CA GLY A 152 10.37 -4.96 -47.40
C GLY A 152 9.55 -3.97 -48.24
N ALA A 153 8.28 -4.26 -48.55
CA ALA A 153 7.42 -3.36 -49.31
C ALA A 153 7.01 -2.12 -48.49
N PRO A 154 6.89 -0.94 -49.09
CA PRO A 154 6.46 0.26 -48.38
C PRO A 154 5.01 0.13 -47.90
N LEU A 155 4.79 0.47 -46.64
CA LEU A 155 3.47 0.53 -46.00
C LEU A 155 3.07 2.00 -46.03
N GLY A 156 2.25 2.41 -46.99
CA GLY A 156 1.92 3.83 -47.19
C GLY A 156 1.35 4.45 -45.91
N VAL A 157 2.07 5.40 -45.33
CA VAL A 157 1.64 6.16 -44.14
C VAL A 157 0.91 7.42 -44.61
N PRO A 158 -0.31 7.75 -44.11
CA PRO A 158 -0.80 9.11 -44.19
C PRO A 158 0.02 9.98 -43.22
N GLU A 159 0.78 10.90 -43.80
CA GLU A 159 1.54 11.96 -43.14
C GLU A 159 0.64 12.75 -42.18
N GLN A 160 0.96 12.75 -40.88
CA GLN A 160 0.30 13.59 -39.87
C GLN A 160 0.87 15.01 -39.98
N SER A 161 0.03 15.98 -40.41
CA SER A 161 0.31 17.42 -40.45
C SER A 161 -0.62 18.19 -39.53
#